data_AF-A0A1H7FFB5-F1
#
_entry.id   AF-A0A1H7FFB5-F1
#
_cell.length_a   1.000
_cell.length_b   1.000
_cell.length_c   1.000
_cell.angle_alpha   90.00
_cell.angle_beta   90.00
_cell.angle_gamma   90.00
#
_symmetry.space_group_name_H-M   'P 1'
#
loop_
_entity.id
_entity.type
_entity.pdbx_description
1 polymer ?
#
loop_
_entity_poly.entity_id
_entity_poly.type
_entity_poly.pdbx_seq_one_letter_code
_entity_poly.pdbx_strand_id
1 'polypeptide(L)'
;MSLNFTHSTLPCFLDFEASSLTQDSYPVQVAWSDGAGHLECWLIRPAPEWTDWCDQAEEMHGISQHLIEERGCDITWLCQRMNRALAGKVVFTDGVHLDRFWLRRLFVAGSFMPRFRLGDVYQLLEPRLPAPEYRLPDLLPGLMAQARRDTPGFAHQADSDVRYLLNLWRLVRKHHPAVSQPDPARRVLTRVPANSPGAHTPPAESAPGTPALQRHDPSQE
;
A
#
# COMPACT_ATOMS: atom_id res chain seq x y z
N MET A 1 20.92 -4.90 6.71
CA MET A 1 21.65 -3.84 5.98
C MET A 1 20.81 -2.58 6.02
N SER A 2 21.24 -1.55 6.73
CA SER A 2 20.53 -0.27 6.78
C SER A 2 20.77 0.49 5.47
N LEU A 3 19.70 0.83 4.75
CA LEU A 3 19.78 1.66 3.54
C LEU A 3 20.03 3.11 3.96
N ASN A 4 21.28 3.56 3.85
CA ASN A 4 21.66 4.95 4.08
C ASN A 4 21.36 5.78 2.83
N PHE A 5 20.26 6.54 2.86
CA PHE A 5 19.99 7.58 1.89
C PHE A 5 20.80 8.83 2.29
N THR A 6 21.72 9.28 1.43
CA THR A 6 22.34 10.60 1.62
C THR A 6 21.23 11.68 1.65
N HIS A 7 21.42 12.76 2.41
CA HIS A 7 20.38 13.75 2.72
C HIS A 7 19.62 14.34 1.50
N SER A 8 20.11 14.16 0.27
CA SER A 8 19.55 14.70 -0.98
C SER A 8 18.88 13.67 -1.91
N THR A 9 18.86 12.37 -1.57
CA THR A 9 18.30 11.31 -2.46
C THR A 9 17.04 10.68 -1.87
N LEU A 10 15.94 10.68 -2.63
CA LEU A 10 14.70 9.98 -2.32
C LEU A 10 14.82 8.47 -2.63
N PRO A 11 14.08 7.60 -1.93
CA PRO A 11 13.86 6.23 -2.37
C PRO A 11 13.18 6.22 -3.74
N CYS A 12 13.50 5.22 -4.55
CA CYS A 12 12.79 4.99 -5.81
C CYS A 12 11.52 4.20 -5.52
N PHE A 13 10.41 4.63 -6.11
CA PHE A 13 9.13 3.94 -6.03
C PHE A 13 8.69 3.48 -7.42
N LEU A 14 7.87 2.44 -7.49
CA LEU A 14 7.25 1.92 -8.71
C LEU A 14 5.83 1.47 -8.40
N ASP A 15 4.99 1.55 -9.41
CA ASP A 15 3.64 0.97 -9.41
C ASP A 15 3.30 0.45 -10.83
N PHE A 16 2.48 -0.61 -10.89
CA PHE A 16 1.89 -1.13 -12.11
C PHE A 16 0.36 -1.10 -12.03
N GLU A 17 -0.26 -0.66 -13.12
CA GLU A 17 -1.65 -1.01 -13.40
C GLU A 17 -1.70 -2.25 -14.28
N ALA A 18 -2.76 -3.05 -14.15
CA ALA A 18 -2.88 -4.34 -14.84
C ALA A 18 -4.26 -4.58 -15.46
N SER A 19 -4.31 -5.49 -16.44
CA SER A 19 -5.52 -5.85 -17.18
C SER A 19 -6.62 -6.44 -16.30
N SER A 20 -6.26 -7.06 -15.18
CA SER A 20 -7.15 -7.60 -14.15
C SER A 20 -6.33 -8.01 -12.92
N LEU A 21 -6.98 -8.70 -11.96
CA LEU A 21 -6.31 -9.35 -10.81
C LEU A 21 -6.23 -10.88 -10.94
N THR A 22 -6.51 -11.44 -12.12
CA THR A 22 -6.42 -12.88 -12.37
C THR A 22 -4.95 -13.32 -12.49
N GLN A 23 -4.70 -14.63 -12.43
CA GLN A 23 -3.38 -15.20 -12.71
C GLN A 23 -2.91 -14.96 -14.15
N ASP A 24 -3.84 -14.66 -15.06
CA ASP A 24 -3.60 -14.45 -16.49
C ASP A 24 -3.42 -12.97 -16.84
N SER A 25 -3.59 -12.07 -15.86
CA SER A 25 -3.41 -10.63 -16.01
C SER A 25 -2.00 -10.21 -16.42
N TYR A 26 -1.89 -9.06 -17.07
CA TYR A 26 -0.64 -8.47 -17.52
C TYR A 26 -0.58 -6.96 -17.24
N PRO A 27 0.63 -6.37 -17.13
CA PRO A 27 0.75 -4.95 -16.85
C PRO A 27 0.35 -4.11 -18.08
N VAL A 28 -0.43 -3.06 -17.85
CA VAL A 28 -0.95 -2.14 -18.88
C VAL A 28 -0.32 -0.76 -18.79
N GLN A 29 0.14 -0.38 -17.60
CA GLN A 29 0.90 0.84 -17.34
C GLN A 29 1.96 0.56 -16.27
N VAL A 30 3.09 1.25 -16.35
CA VAL A 30 4.08 1.28 -15.26
C VAL A 30 4.56 2.70 -15.05
N ALA A 31 4.77 3.07 -13.80
CA ALA A 31 5.49 4.27 -13.45
C ALA A 31 6.61 3.99 -12.45
N TRP A 32 7.64 4.83 -12.45
CA TRP A 32 8.66 4.81 -11.41
C TRP A 32 9.21 6.20 -11.13
N SER A 33 9.80 6.37 -9.96
CA SER A 33 10.56 7.57 -9.59
C SER A 33 12.06 7.29 -9.46
N ASP A 34 12.87 8.28 -9.85
CA ASP A 34 14.31 8.26 -9.61
C ASP A 34 14.68 8.80 -8.20
N GLY A 35 15.98 8.85 -7.91
CA GLY A 35 16.47 9.36 -6.62
C GLY A 35 16.27 10.87 -6.41
N ALA A 36 15.92 11.62 -7.45
CA ALA A 36 15.53 13.03 -7.34
C ALA A 36 14.00 13.19 -7.20
N GLY A 37 13.23 12.10 -7.38
CA GLY A 37 11.76 12.12 -7.38
C GLY A 37 11.16 12.46 -8.73
N HIS A 38 11.94 12.47 -9.82
CA HIS A 38 11.40 12.60 -11.17
C HIS A 38 10.67 11.32 -11.55
N LEU A 39 9.53 11.47 -12.22
CA LEU A 39 8.67 10.36 -12.63
C LEU A 39 8.88 10.03 -14.10
N GLU A 40 8.82 8.74 -14.39
CA GLU A 40 8.58 8.24 -15.73
C GLU A 40 7.36 7.34 -15.68
N CYS A 41 6.50 7.42 -16.70
CA CYS A 41 5.29 6.62 -16.82
C CYS A 41 5.12 6.19 -18.27
N TRP A 42 4.75 4.93 -18.47
CA TRP A 42 4.63 4.31 -19.78
C TRP A 42 3.41 3.39 -19.83
N LEU A 43 2.59 3.55 -20.87
CA LEU A 43 1.63 2.54 -21.28
C LEU A 43 2.36 1.38 -21.95
N ILE A 44 1.85 0.17 -21.80
CA ILE A 44 2.53 -1.06 -22.24
C ILE A 44 1.66 -1.71 -23.32
N ARG A 45 2.21 -1.86 -24.53
CA ARG A 45 1.49 -2.62 -25.57
C ARG A 45 1.45 -4.09 -25.16
N PRO A 46 0.28 -4.76 -25.18
CA PRO A 46 0.20 -6.17 -24.83
C PRO A 46 1.06 -7.04 -25.76
N ALA A 47 1.65 -8.10 -25.20
CA ALA A 47 2.21 -9.16 -26.02
C ALA A 47 1.07 -9.90 -26.77
N PRO A 48 1.30 -10.49 -27.95
CA PRO A 48 0.26 -11.15 -28.72
C PRO A 48 -0.53 -12.24 -27.96
N GLU A 49 0.13 -12.92 -27.02
CA GLU A 49 -0.47 -13.98 -26.19
C GLU A 49 -1.22 -13.45 -24.95
N TRP A 50 -1.17 -12.15 -24.67
CA TRP A 50 -1.82 -11.53 -23.53
C TRP A 50 -3.25 -11.11 -23.89
N THR A 51 -4.23 -11.92 -23.50
CA THR A 51 -5.64 -11.73 -23.89
C THR A 51 -6.59 -11.44 -22.73
N ASP A 52 -6.13 -11.55 -21.48
CA ASP A 52 -6.93 -11.21 -20.29
C ASP A 52 -7.31 -9.72 -20.29
N TRP A 53 -8.56 -9.42 -19.96
CA TRP A 53 -9.03 -8.04 -19.79
C TRP A 53 -10.22 -8.02 -18.85
N CYS A 54 -10.28 -7.02 -17.97
CA CYS A 54 -11.36 -6.85 -17.03
C CYS A 54 -11.89 -5.42 -17.10
N ASP A 55 -13.16 -5.26 -17.49
CA ASP A 55 -13.82 -3.96 -17.60
C ASP A 55 -13.81 -3.19 -16.26
N GLN A 56 -13.87 -3.89 -15.13
CA GLN A 56 -13.78 -3.25 -13.81
C GLN A 56 -12.38 -2.70 -13.53
N ALA A 57 -11.32 -3.38 -13.97
CA ALA A 57 -9.96 -2.85 -13.87
C ALA A 57 -9.82 -1.61 -14.77
N GLU A 58 -10.33 -1.69 -16.00
CA GLU A 58 -10.38 -0.56 -16.92
C GLU A 58 -11.09 0.66 -16.31
N GLU A 59 -12.25 0.47 -15.68
CA GLU A 59 -12.97 1.54 -14.99
C GLU A 59 -12.16 2.12 -13.81
N MET A 60 -11.50 1.26 -13.04
CA MET A 60 -10.70 1.67 -11.89
C MET A 60 -9.51 2.55 -12.27
N HIS A 61 -8.77 2.23 -13.33
CA HIS A 61 -7.57 2.97 -13.72
C HIS A 61 -7.78 3.95 -14.89
N GLY A 62 -8.89 3.82 -15.63
CA GLY A 62 -9.26 4.68 -16.74
C GLY A 62 -8.39 4.50 -17.99
N ILE A 63 -7.84 3.29 -18.20
CA ILE A 63 -6.92 2.97 -19.31
C ILE A 63 -7.58 1.89 -20.15
N SER A 64 -8.06 2.25 -21.33
CA SER A 64 -8.73 1.28 -22.20
C SER A 64 -7.76 0.34 -22.90
N GLN A 65 -8.26 -0.85 -23.27
CA GLN A 65 -7.48 -1.82 -24.04
C GLN A 65 -7.01 -1.20 -25.37
N HIS A 66 -7.91 -0.48 -26.03
CA HIS A 66 -7.61 0.22 -27.27
C HIS A 66 -6.46 1.24 -27.11
N LEU A 67 -6.43 1.97 -25.98
CA LEU A 67 -5.40 2.96 -25.72
C LEU A 67 -4.01 2.31 -25.60
N ILE A 68 -3.90 1.16 -24.92
CA ILE A 68 -2.60 0.48 -24.77
C ILE A 68 -2.15 -0.21 -26.06
N GLU A 69 -3.08 -0.66 -26.91
CA GLU A 69 -2.75 -1.17 -28.24
C GLU A 69 -2.17 -0.06 -29.14
N GLU A 70 -2.84 1.10 -29.17
CA GLU A 70 -2.46 2.23 -30.02
C GLU A 70 -1.20 2.96 -29.51
N ARG A 71 -1.14 3.25 -28.21
CA ARG A 71 -0.13 4.14 -27.60
C ARG A 71 0.90 3.43 -26.73
N GLY A 72 0.72 2.14 -26.46
CA GLY A 72 1.63 1.36 -25.64
C GLY A 72 3.05 1.33 -26.24
N CYS A 73 4.05 1.39 -25.37
CA CYS A 73 5.44 1.21 -25.78
C CYS A 73 5.74 -0.28 -26.03
N ASP A 74 6.81 -0.53 -26.79
CA ASP A 74 7.33 -1.87 -27.00
C ASP A 74 7.93 -2.43 -25.70
N ILE A 75 7.64 -3.71 -25.40
CA ILE A 75 8.07 -4.39 -24.17
C ILE A 75 9.60 -4.47 -24.08
N THR A 76 10.29 -4.75 -25.19
CA THR A 76 11.75 -4.85 -25.23
C THR A 76 12.40 -3.50 -24.89
N TRP A 77 11.91 -2.44 -25.52
CA TRP A 77 12.34 -1.07 -25.23
C TRP A 77 12.11 -0.71 -23.75
N LEU A 78 10.94 -1.04 -23.20
CA LEU A 78 10.61 -0.74 -21.81
C LEU A 78 11.53 -1.47 -20.83
N CYS A 79 11.77 -2.77 -21.04
CA CYS A 79 12.69 -3.56 -20.20
C CYS A 79 14.09 -2.94 -20.18
N GLN A 80 14.60 -2.51 -21.33
CA GLN A 80 15.90 -1.82 -21.42
C GLN A 80 15.87 -0.46 -20.71
N ARG A 81 14.80 0.31 -20.87
CA ARG A 81 14.62 1.62 -20.24
C ARG A 81 14.62 1.51 -18.72
N MET A 82 13.84 0.58 -18.17
CA MET A 82 13.77 0.29 -16.75
C MET A 82 15.14 -0.17 -16.22
N ASN A 83 15.80 -1.11 -16.91
CA ASN A 83 17.13 -1.56 -16.52
C ASN A 83 18.17 -0.43 -16.51
N ARG A 84 18.11 0.49 -17.47
CA ARG A 84 19.00 1.67 -17.48
C ARG A 84 18.72 2.61 -16.32
N ALA A 85 17.44 2.87 -16.01
CA ALA A 85 17.04 3.81 -14.96
C ALA A 85 17.25 3.27 -13.53
N LEU A 86 17.05 1.96 -13.34
CA LEU A 86 16.87 1.35 -12.03
C LEU A 86 18.00 0.40 -11.62
N ALA A 87 18.96 0.10 -12.52
CA ALA A 87 20.03 -0.85 -12.23
C ALA A 87 20.71 -0.63 -10.87
N GLY A 88 20.85 -1.72 -10.10
CA GLY A 88 21.47 -1.75 -8.78
C GLY A 88 20.61 -1.20 -7.65
N LYS A 89 19.42 -0.65 -7.94
CA LYS A 89 18.55 -0.04 -6.93
C LYS A 89 17.58 -1.05 -6.31
N VAL A 90 17.11 -0.71 -5.11
CA VAL A 90 15.85 -1.23 -4.56
C VAL A 90 14.76 -0.22 -4.90
N VAL A 91 13.69 -0.70 -5.51
CA VAL A 91 12.54 0.11 -5.93
C VAL A 91 11.33 -0.35 -5.14
N PHE A 92 10.71 0.57 -4.40
CA PHE A 92 9.68 0.25 -3.42
C PHE A 92 8.28 0.36 -4.00
N THR A 93 7.39 -0.50 -3.54
CA THR A 93 5.96 -0.53 -3.88
C THR A 93 5.14 -0.90 -2.64
N ASP A 94 3.88 -0.51 -2.56
CA ASP A 94 2.91 -0.93 -1.54
C ASP A 94 2.21 -2.28 -1.87
N GLY A 95 2.44 -2.83 -3.07
CA GLY A 95 1.88 -4.08 -3.57
C GLY A 95 2.91 -5.16 -3.95
N VAL A 96 4.03 -5.28 -3.23
CA VAL A 96 5.25 -6.02 -3.66
C VAL A 96 5.06 -7.42 -4.26
N HIS A 97 4.02 -8.16 -3.86
CA HIS A 97 3.72 -9.48 -4.43
C HIS A 97 3.12 -9.38 -5.84
N LEU A 98 2.17 -8.46 -6.04
CA LEU A 98 1.51 -8.20 -7.32
C LEU A 98 2.48 -7.56 -8.30
N ASP A 99 3.21 -6.51 -7.89
CA ASP A 99 4.20 -5.87 -8.76
C ASP A 99 5.32 -6.81 -9.17
N ARG A 100 5.72 -7.74 -8.29
CA ARG A 100 6.71 -8.76 -8.64
C ARG A 100 6.19 -9.72 -9.70
N PHE A 101 4.91 -10.08 -9.61
CA PHE A 101 4.25 -10.92 -10.62
C PHE A 101 4.22 -10.20 -11.97
N TRP A 102 3.76 -8.95 -12.03
CA TRP A 102 3.70 -8.19 -13.28
C TRP A 102 5.07 -7.81 -13.83
N LEU A 103 6.03 -7.45 -12.98
CA LEU A 103 7.42 -7.24 -13.37
C LEU A 103 8.02 -8.50 -14.01
N ARG A 104 7.82 -9.67 -13.39
CA ARG A 104 8.31 -10.93 -13.95
C ARG A 104 7.69 -11.20 -15.31
N ARG A 105 6.37 -11.02 -15.44
CA ARG A 105 5.65 -11.23 -16.70
C ARG A 105 6.17 -10.31 -17.81
N LEU A 106 6.34 -9.01 -17.53
CA LEU A 106 6.91 -8.05 -18.46
C LEU A 106 8.32 -8.45 -18.93
N PHE A 107 9.20 -8.79 -17.99
CA PHE A 107 10.60 -9.11 -18.31
C PHE A 107 10.76 -10.45 -19.02
N VAL A 108 9.90 -11.43 -18.73
CA VAL A 108 9.84 -12.70 -19.47
C VAL A 108 9.42 -12.43 -20.93
N ALA A 109 8.36 -11.67 -21.16
CA ALA A 109 7.91 -11.32 -22.52
C ALA A 109 8.98 -10.52 -23.29
N GLY A 110 9.72 -9.65 -22.60
CA GLY A 110 10.85 -8.93 -23.21
C GLY A 110 12.12 -9.76 -23.41
N SER A 111 12.21 -10.98 -22.89
CA SER A 111 13.48 -11.76 -22.84
C SER A 111 14.63 -11.02 -22.12
N PHE A 112 14.32 -10.30 -21.03
CA PHE A 112 15.29 -9.61 -20.17
C PHE A 112 15.23 -10.13 -18.74
N MET A 113 16.28 -9.85 -17.96
CA MET A 113 16.25 -9.97 -16.50
C MET A 113 16.29 -8.57 -15.85
N PRO A 114 15.49 -8.32 -14.80
CA PRO A 114 15.58 -7.09 -14.04
C PRO A 114 16.96 -6.91 -13.41
N ARG A 115 17.57 -5.73 -13.59
CA ARG A 115 18.85 -5.35 -12.97
C ARG A 115 18.66 -4.61 -11.64
N PHE A 116 17.45 -4.64 -11.10
CA PHE A 116 17.02 -3.99 -9.87
C PHE A 116 16.14 -4.95 -9.07
N ARG A 117 15.82 -4.60 -7.84
CA ARG A 117 14.95 -5.42 -6.97
C ARG A 117 13.76 -4.62 -6.48
N LEU A 118 12.61 -5.28 -6.37
CA LEU A 118 11.47 -4.71 -5.67
C LEU A 118 11.61 -4.90 -4.15
N GLY A 119 11.26 -3.85 -3.42
CA GLY A 119 11.15 -3.84 -1.96
C GLY A 119 9.72 -3.47 -1.52
N ASP A 120 9.35 -3.92 -0.33
CA ASP A 120 8.09 -3.56 0.31
C ASP A 120 8.22 -2.17 0.95
N VAL A 121 7.33 -1.24 0.61
CA VAL A 121 7.33 0.10 1.18
C VAL A 121 7.17 0.08 2.70
N TYR A 122 6.43 -0.87 3.28
CA TYR A 122 6.26 -0.94 4.73
C TYR A 122 7.59 -1.25 5.41
N GLN A 123 8.48 -2.04 4.81
CA GLN A 123 9.84 -2.26 5.32
C GLN A 123 10.70 -0.99 5.28
N LEU A 124 10.40 -0.07 4.36
CA LEU A 124 11.05 1.24 4.28
C LEU A 124 10.48 2.22 5.31
N LEU A 125 9.16 2.23 5.53
CA LEU A 125 8.48 3.17 6.42
C LEU A 125 8.60 2.78 7.90
N GLU A 126 8.45 1.50 8.22
CA GLU A 126 8.31 1.01 9.60
C GLU A 126 9.46 1.44 10.53
N PRO A 127 10.76 1.36 10.14
CA PRO A 127 11.86 1.83 10.98
C PRO A 127 11.90 3.34 11.19
N ARG A 128 11.03 4.10 10.52
CA ARG A 128 10.95 5.57 10.58
C ARG A 128 9.70 6.08 11.28
N LEU A 129 8.86 5.17 11.75
CA LEU A 129 7.72 5.50 12.59
C LEU A 129 8.13 5.34 14.07
N PRO A 130 7.42 5.98 15.02
CA PRO A 130 7.59 5.67 16.44
C PRO A 130 7.47 4.16 16.68
N ALA A 131 8.19 3.64 17.67
CA ALA A 131 8.08 2.23 18.04
C ALA A 131 6.61 1.87 18.37
N PRO A 132 6.13 0.65 18.06
CA PRO A 132 4.73 0.28 18.18
C PRO A 132 4.10 0.62 19.53
N GLU A 133 4.85 0.49 20.63
CA GLU A 133 4.42 0.80 22.00
C GLU A 133 4.15 2.29 22.27
N TYR A 134 4.67 3.20 21.43
CA TYR A 134 4.48 4.65 21.51
C TYR A 134 3.74 5.22 20.30
N ARG A 135 3.30 4.37 19.37
CA ARG A 135 2.68 4.78 18.12
C ARG A 135 1.17 4.92 18.31
N LEU A 136 0.64 6.09 17.94
CA LEU A 136 -0.82 6.24 17.81
C LEU A 136 -1.34 5.26 16.74
N PRO A 137 -2.40 4.48 17.01
CA PRO A 137 -2.92 3.48 16.07
C PRO A 137 -3.18 4.05 14.66
N ASP A 138 -3.71 5.27 14.60
CA ASP A 138 -4.11 5.90 13.34
C ASP A 138 -3.01 6.75 12.70
N LEU A 139 -1.76 6.71 13.21
CA LEU A 139 -0.68 7.53 12.65
C LEU A 139 -0.43 7.20 11.18
N LEU A 140 -0.09 5.94 10.87
CA LEU A 140 0.19 5.54 9.49
C LEU A 140 -1.06 5.67 8.58
N PRO A 141 -2.25 5.19 8.98
CA PRO A 141 -3.48 5.45 8.22
C PRO A 141 -3.74 6.93 7.96
N GLY A 142 -3.52 7.80 8.96
CA GLY A 142 -3.67 9.25 8.82
C GLY A 142 -2.68 9.86 7.85
N LEU A 143 -1.42 9.40 7.85
CA LEU A 143 -0.39 9.83 6.89
C LEU A 143 -0.69 9.35 5.47
N MET A 144 -1.18 8.12 5.30
CA MET A 144 -1.60 7.59 4.00
C MET A 144 -2.78 8.39 3.45
N ALA A 145 -3.79 8.67 4.27
CA ALA A 145 -4.94 9.48 3.90
C ALA A 145 -4.53 10.92 3.53
N GLN A 146 -3.61 11.52 4.28
CA GLN A 146 -3.05 12.84 3.95
C GLN A 146 -2.26 12.80 2.63
N ALA A 147 -1.40 11.81 2.44
CA ALA A 147 -0.62 11.64 1.21
C ALA A 147 -1.53 11.50 -0.02
N ARG A 148 -2.61 10.70 0.07
CA ARG A 148 -3.59 10.57 -1.01
C ARG A 148 -4.29 11.89 -1.30
N ARG A 149 -4.73 12.65 -0.28
CA ARG A 149 -5.33 13.98 -0.47
C ARG A 149 -4.39 14.99 -1.14
N ASP A 150 -3.11 14.94 -0.78
CA ASP A 150 -2.09 15.85 -1.31
C ASP A 150 -1.57 15.45 -2.71
N THR A 151 -2.02 14.30 -3.22
CA THR A 151 -1.57 13.77 -4.51
C THR A 151 -2.58 14.12 -5.58
N PRO A 152 -2.24 15.00 -6.53
CA PRO A 152 -3.09 15.25 -7.68
C PRO A 152 -3.05 14.05 -8.63
N GLY A 153 -4.15 13.84 -9.35
CA GLY A 153 -4.29 12.76 -10.32
C GLY A 153 -5.47 11.86 -10.00
N PHE A 154 -5.54 10.75 -10.71
CA PHE A 154 -6.56 9.73 -10.54
C PHE A 154 -5.96 8.59 -9.72
N ALA A 155 -6.67 8.13 -8.68
CA ALA A 155 -6.26 6.93 -7.98
C ALA A 155 -6.29 5.75 -8.97
N HIS A 156 -5.35 4.81 -8.81
CA HIS A 156 -5.16 3.72 -9.78
C HIS A 156 -4.70 4.23 -11.16
N GLN A 157 -3.84 5.26 -11.17
CA GLN A 157 -2.92 5.45 -12.28
C GLN A 157 -1.52 5.38 -11.72
N ALA A 158 -0.65 4.62 -12.38
CA ALA A 158 0.67 4.29 -11.84
C ALA A 158 1.48 5.56 -11.50
N ASP A 159 1.39 6.62 -12.31
CA ASP A 159 2.13 7.85 -12.03
C ASP A 159 1.59 8.61 -10.80
N SER A 160 0.28 8.60 -10.61
CA SER A 160 -0.41 9.17 -9.46
C SER A 160 -0.10 8.35 -8.20
N ASP A 161 -0.05 7.03 -8.30
CA ASP A 161 0.26 6.13 -7.20
C ASP A 161 1.74 6.23 -6.77
N VAL A 162 2.67 6.36 -7.72
CA VAL A 162 4.08 6.67 -7.41
C VAL A 162 4.23 8.08 -6.78
N ARG A 163 3.45 9.09 -7.22
CA ARG A 163 3.43 10.40 -6.53
C ARG A 163 2.92 10.29 -5.10
N TYR A 164 1.89 9.47 -4.87
CA TYR A 164 1.37 9.18 -3.56
C TYR A 164 2.46 8.58 -2.65
N LEU A 165 3.22 7.59 -3.13
CA LEU A 165 4.31 6.99 -2.37
C LEU A 165 5.42 8.00 -2.04
N LEU A 166 5.77 8.88 -2.98
CA LEU A 166 6.71 9.99 -2.73
C LEU A 166 6.20 10.94 -1.64
N ASN A 167 4.91 11.29 -1.67
CA ASN A 167 4.29 12.16 -0.68
C ASN A 167 4.20 11.49 0.69
N LEU A 168 3.81 10.23 0.76
CA LEU A 168 3.80 9.43 1.98
C LEU A 168 5.20 9.37 2.61
N TRP A 169 6.23 9.12 1.82
CA TRP A 169 7.61 9.15 2.28
C TRP A 169 8.01 10.50 2.87
N ARG A 170 7.65 11.62 2.20
CA ARG A 170 7.93 12.97 2.72
C ARG A 170 7.24 13.23 4.05
N LEU A 171 5.99 12.80 4.21
CA LEU A 171 5.24 12.93 5.45
C LEU A 171 5.88 12.11 6.57
N VAL A 172 6.17 10.83 6.33
CA VAL A 172 6.85 9.95 7.31
C VAL A 172 8.22 10.53 7.70
N ARG A 173 9.00 11.02 6.73
CA ARG A 173 10.29 11.69 7.00
C ARG A 173 10.15 12.98 7.79
N LYS A 174 9.04 13.71 7.69
CA LYS A 174 8.79 14.92 8.50
C LYS A 174 8.36 14.56 9.92
N HIS A 175 7.68 13.44 10.09
CA HIS A 175 7.34 12.89 11.41
C HIS A 175 8.54 12.28 12.14
N HIS A 176 9.48 11.66 11.41
CA HIS A 176 10.69 11.04 11.98
C HIS A 176 11.59 11.97 12.83
N PRO A 177 11.96 13.21 12.42
CA PRO A 177 12.81 14.10 13.22
C PRO A 177 12.15 14.58 14.53
N ALA A 178 10.82 14.52 14.63
CA ALA A 178 10.10 14.83 15.87
C ALA A 178 10.18 13.71 16.92
N VAL A 179 10.65 12.51 16.53
CA VAL A 179 10.97 11.41 17.43
C VAL A 179 12.48 11.44 17.71
N SER A 180 12.96 12.54 18.28
CA SER A 180 14.14 12.42 19.14
C SER A 180 13.75 11.48 20.28
N GLN A 181 14.66 10.59 20.68
CA GLN A 181 14.41 9.53 21.66
C GLN A 181 13.53 10.01 22.83
N PRO A 182 12.64 9.17 23.36
CA PRO A 182 11.80 9.55 24.48
C PRO A 182 12.69 10.08 25.60
N ASP A 183 12.48 11.35 25.98
CA ASP A 183 13.04 11.90 27.20
C ASP A 183 12.52 11.02 28.36
N PRO A 184 13.40 10.28 29.07
CA PRO A 184 12.98 9.40 30.16
C PRO A 184 12.28 10.16 31.30
N ALA A 185 12.34 11.50 31.32
CA ALA A 185 11.66 12.34 32.28
C ALA A 185 10.18 12.65 31.94
N ARG A 186 9.71 12.41 30.71
CA ARG A 186 8.33 12.74 30.31
C ARG A 186 7.36 11.64 30.77
N ARG A 187 7.07 11.63 32.08
CA ARG A 187 6.07 10.75 32.69
C ARG A 187 4.74 10.86 31.94
N VAL A 188 4.24 9.70 31.50
CA VAL A 188 2.87 9.52 31.01
C VAL A 188 1.92 10.03 32.07
N LEU A 189 1.18 11.10 31.78
CA LEU A 189 0.01 11.47 32.57
C LEU A 189 -1.11 10.48 32.25
N THR A 190 -1.05 9.28 32.83
CA THR A 190 -2.24 8.47 33.03
C THR A 190 -3.05 9.14 34.12
N ARG A 191 -4.25 9.64 33.79
CA ARG A 191 -5.27 9.87 34.80
C ARG A 191 -6.53 9.09 34.43
N VAL A 192 -6.58 7.87 34.96
CA VAL A 192 -7.82 7.19 35.29
C VAL A 192 -8.35 7.84 36.58
N PRO A 193 -9.62 8.22 36.69
CA PRO A 193 -10.24 8.35 38.00
C PRO A 193 -10.98 7.05 38.33
N ALA A 194 -10.48 6.33 39.32
CA ALA A 194 -11.22 5.27 40.00
C ALA A 194 -11.23 5.53 41.51
N ASN A 195 -12.45 5.51 42.07
CA ASN A 195 -12.90 5.13 43.42
C ASN A 195 -13.75 6.21 44.12
N SER A 196 -14.78 5.95 44.94
CA SER A 196 -15.65 4.81 45.35
C SER A 196 -16.56 5.38 46.49
N PRO A 197 -17.12 4.61 47.44
CA PRO A 197 -18.41 3.88 47.47
C PRO A 197 -19.44 4.48 48.46
N GLY A 198 -20.68 3.97 48.49
CA GLY A 198 -21.67 4.29 49.54
C GLY A 198 -22.89 3.37 49.49
N ALA A 199 -23.09 2.58 50.54
CA ALA A 199 -24.05 1.49 50.68
C ALA A 199 -25.47 1.94 51.03
N HIS A 200 -26.49 1.17 50.61
CA HIS A 200 -27.70 0.88 51.41
C HIS A 200 -28.40 -0.40 50.87
N THR A 201 -28.67 -1.35 51.77
CA THR A 201 -29.34 -2.66 51.55
C THR A 201 -30.84 -2.61 51.98
N PRO A 202 -31.69 -3.66 51.80
CA PRO A 202 -33.05 -3.57 51.25
C PRO A 202 -34.15 -3.97 52.27
N PRO A 203 -35.42 -4.16 51.85
CA PRO A 203 -36.07 -5.51 51.84
C PRO A 203 -37.13 -5.66 50.70
N ALA A 204 -37.87 -6.74 50.42
CA ALA A 204 -37.91 -8.19 50.66
C ALA A 204 -39.01 -8.81 49.73
N GLU A 205 -38.91 -10.12 49.46
CA GLU A 205 -39.98 -11.09 49.07
C GLU A 205 -40.75 -10.88 47.74
N SER A 206 -41.11 -11.88 46.91
CA SER A 206 -41.36 -13.32 47.04
C SER A 206 -41.37 -14.00 45.65
N ALA A 207 -41.00 -15.28 45.58
CA ALA A 207 -41.25 -16.23 44.48
C ALA A 207 -42.57 -17.00 44.78
N PRO A 208 -43.14 -17.92 43.95
CA PRO A 208 -42.52 -18.65 42.83
C PRO A 208 -43.43 -18.93 41.60
N GLY A 209 -42.85 -19.53 40.56
CA GLY A 209 -43.60 -20.13 39.45
C GLY A 209 -42.69 -20.77 38.40
N THR A 210 -42.53 -22.09 38.46
CA THR A 210 -42.02 -23.01 37.41
C THR A 210 -43.05 -24.17 37.39
N PRO A 211 -43.23 -25.00 36.34
CA PRO A 211 -42.38 -25.32 35.18
C PRO A 211 -43.20 -25.33 33.85
N ALA A 212 -42.83 -25.82 32.66
CA ALA A 212 -42.01 -26.94 32.19
C ALA A 212 -41.90 -26.90 30.63
N LEU A 213 -40.88 -27.61 30.08
CA LEU A 213 -40.79 -28.43 28.84
C LEU A 213 -41.45 -27.94 27.52
N GLN A 214 -40.96 -28.14 26.29
CA GLN A 214 -40.13 -29.16 25.60
C GLN A 214 -39.83 -28.59 24.18
N ARG A 215 -38.58 -28.66 23.68
CA ARG A 215 -38.04 -29.52 22.58
C ARG A 215 -38.67 -29.44 21.16
N HIS A 216 -37.76 -29.24 20.18
CA HIS A 216 -37.72 -29.70 18.76
C HIS A 216 -38.77 -29.17 17.77
N ASP A 217 -38.52 -28.98 16.47
CA ASP A 217 -37.43 -29.30 15.51
C ASP A 217 -37.62 -28.42 14.24
N PRO A 218 -36.62 -28.25 13.34
CA PRO A 218 -36.72 -27.49 12.09
C PRO A 218 -37.21 -28.38 10.94
N SER A 219 -37.98 -27.81 9.99
CA SER A 219 -38.12 -28.22 8.56
C SER A 219 -39.39 -27.62 7.95
N GLN A 220 -39.25 -26.59 7.10
CA GLN A 220 -40.15 -26.25 5.98
C GLN A 220 -39.25 -25.44 5.01
N GLU A 221 -38.62 -26.14 4.06
CA GLU A 221 -38.85 -26.03 2.59
C GLU A 221 -37.91 -25.03 1.90
#